data_AF-A0A968BQL8-F1
#
_entry.id   AF-A0A968BQL8-F1
#
_cell.length_a   1.000
_cell.length_b   1.000
_cell.length_c   1.000
_cell.angle_alpha   90.00
_cell.angle_beta   90.00
_cell.angle_gamma   90.00
#
_symmetry.space_group_name_H-M   'P 1'
#
loop_
_entity.id
_entity.type
_entity.pdbx_description
1 polymer ?
#
loop_
_entity_poly.entity_id
_entity_poly.type
_entity_poly.pdbx_seq_one_letter_code
_entity_poly.pdbx_strand_id
1 'polypeptide(L)'
;LRAFADRHDLGLVLDTAHAGTAGEDLVQARRLFDDRLVNVHLSDLGGPLRLAEFPPVHRFFGEHRFPGVGDLALSELLTDLGSSDYASLVTLEVTPWSVHAWWPPAVRRHLARARQWMVQMAGGNAGSSAPGSGTLPGV
;
A
#
# COMPACT_ATOMS: atom_id res chain seq x y z
N LEU A 1 -18.27 10.10 -3.98
CA LEU A 1 -17.35 10.68 -2.97
C LEU A 1 -16.71 11.98 -3.46
N ARG A 2 -16.05 12.00 -4.62
CA ARG A 2 -15.41 13.21 -5.16
C ARG A 2 -16.30 14.46 -5.19
N ALA A 3 -17.47 14.38 -5.81
CA ALA A 3 -18.40 15.52 -5.86
C ALA A 3 -18.87 16.00 -4.48
N PHE A 4 -18.92 15.12 -3.47
CA PHE A 4 -19.21 15.53 -2.10
C PHE A 4 -18.05 16.31 -1.51
N ALA A 5 -16.81 15.83 -1.69
CA ALA A 5 -15.61 16.52 -1.25
C ALA A 5 -15.47 17.90 -1.88
N ASP A 6 -15.77 18.04 -3.18
CA ASP A 6 -15.73 19.35 -3.86
C ASP A 6 -16.75 20.35 -3.29
N ARG A 7 -17.98 19.88 -3.01
CA ARG A 7 -19.03 20.75 -2.44
C ARG A 7 -18.72 21.23 -1.02
N HIS A 8 -17.88 20.50 -0.29
CA HIS A 8 -17.60 20.76 1.11
C HIS A 8 -16.14 21.14 1.39
N ASP A 9 -15.35 21.33 0.33
CA ASP A 9 -13.91 21.63 0.38
C ASP A 9 -13.12 20.66 1.28
N LEU A 10 -13.34 19.36 1.08
CA LEU A 10 -12.71 18.30 1.88
C LEU A 10 -11.57 17.63 1.13
N GLY A 11 -10.49 17.35 1.85
CA GLY A 11 -9.47 16.39 1.41
C GLY A 11 -9.99 14.95 1.51
N LEU A 12 -9.53 14.09 0.61
CA LEU A 12 -9.82 12.68 0.56
C LEU A 12 -8.58 11.87 0.96
N VAL A 13 -8.82 10.79 1.70
CA VAL A 13 -7.79 9.83 2.10
C VAL A 13 -8.09 8.50 1.41
N LEU A 14 -7.10 7.95 0.71
CA LEU A 14 -7.21 6.60 0.16
C LEU A 14 -6.67 5.60 1.19
N ASP A 15 -7.57 4.83 1.78
CA ASP A 15 -7.24 3.69 2.63
C ASP A 15 -7.24 2.41 1.79
N THR A 16 -6.06 1.84 1.60
CA THR A 16 -5.84 0.68 0.72
C THR A 16 -6.46 -0.60 1.26
N ALA A 17 -6.55 -0.79 2.57
CA ALA A 17 -7.19 -1.96 3.16
C ALA A 17 -8.72 -1.89 2.98
N HIS A 18 -9.33 -0.74 3.25
CA HIS A 18 -10.76 -0.57 3.06
C HIS A 18 -11.17 -0.65 1.58
N ALA A 19 -10.41 -0.01 0.70
CA ALA A 19 -10.62 -0.08 -0.74
C ALA A 19 -10.46 -1.53 -1.26
N GLY A 20 -9.39 -2.23 -0.84
CA GLY A 20 -9.16 -3.62 -1.19
C GLY A 20 -10.26 -4.56 -0.70
N THR A 21 -10.75 -4.37 0.53
CA THR A 21 -11.87 -5.16 1.09
C THR A 21 -13.19 -4.91 0.33
N ALA A 22 -13.39 -3.68 -0.17
CA ALA A 22 -14.54 -3.34 -0.99
C ALA A 22 -14.42 -3.82 -2.45
N GLY A 23 -13.27 -4.40 -2.85
CA GLY A 23 -13.01 -4.84 -4.22
C GLY A 23 -12.74 -3.68 -5.19
N GLU A 24 -12.34 -2.52 -4.68
CA GLU A 24 -12.03 -1.33 -5.48
C GLU A 24 -10.63 -1.43 -6.10
N ASP A 25 -10.49 -0.93 -7.32
CA ASP A 25 -9.19 -0.77 -7.95
C ASP A 25 -8.45 0.43 -7.34
N LEU A 26 -7.27 0.18 -6.75
CA LEU A 26 -6.54 1.19 -5.98
C LEU A 26 -6.03 2.34 -6.86
N VAL A 27 -5.57 2.04 -8.07
CA VAL A 27 -5.02 3.05 -8.99
C VAL A 27 -6.14 3.92 -9.53
N GLN A 28 -7.28 3.32 -9.89
CA GLN A 28 -8.48 4.02 -10.30
C GLN A 28 -9.04 4.88 -9.17
N ALA A 29 -9.11 4.37 -7.94
CA ALA A 29 -9.55 5.14 -6.77
C ALA A 29 -8.65 6.35 -6.52
N ARG A 30 -7.32 6.16 -6.58
CA ARG A 30 -6.34 7.26 -6.48
C ARG A 30 -6.58 8.33 -7.54
N ARG A 31 -6.71 7.93 -8.80
CA ARG A 31 -6.94 8.84 -9.94
C ARG A 31 -8.31 9.54 -9.86
N LEU A 32 -9.33 8.89 -9.31
CA LEU A 32 -10.64 9.50 -9.08
C LEU A 32 -10.58 10.58 -8.00
N PHE A 33 -9.74 10.39 -6.98
CA PHE A 33 -9.57 11.37 -5.90
C PHE A 33 -8.74 12.57 -6.37
N ASP A 34 -7.82 12.37 -7.31
CA ASP A 34 -7.06 13.41 -8.02
C ASP A 34 -6.46 14.47 -7.08
N ASP A 35 -6.65 15.76 -7.36
CA ASP A 35 -6.14 16.89 -6.57
C ASP A 35 -6.73 16.99 -5.14
N ARG A 36 -7.78 16.21 -4.83
CA ARG A 36 -8.31 16.11 -3.45
C ARG A 36 -7.65 15.01 -2.64
N LEU A 37 -6.82 14.15 -3.23
CA LEU A 37 -6.10 13.14 -2.46
C LEU A 37 -5.01 13.81 -1.60
N VAL A 38 -5.20 13.84 -0.29
CA VAL A 38 -4.28 14.51 0.66
C VAL A 38 -3.45 13.54 1.49
N ASN A 39 -3.84 12.27 1.54
CA ASN A 39 -3.08 11.22 2.22
C ASN A 39 -3.42 9.85 1.64
N VAL A 40 -2.47 8.93 1.66
CA VAL A 40 -2.68 7.51 1.36
C VAL A 40 -2.34 6.72 2.61
N HIS A 41 -3.30 5.96 3.13
CA HIS A 41 -3.09 5.00 4.19
C HIS A 41 -2.75 3.65 3.54
N LEU A 42 -1.48 3.28 3.65
CA LEU A 42 -0.90 2.12 3.01
C LEU A 42 -0.87 0.95 3.99
N SER A 43 -1.66 -0.07 3.68
CA SER A 43 -1.65 -1.35 4.35
C SER A 43 -1.94 -2.45 3.34
N ASP A 44 -1.38 -3.63 3.57
CA ASP A 44 -1.59 -4.76 2.68
C ASP A 44 -2.61 -5.72 3.27
N LEU A 45 -3.34 -6.42 2.42
CA LEU A 45 -4.29 -7.44 2.81
C LEU A 45 -3.96 -8.71 2.07
N GLY A 46 -4.06 -9.87 2.72
CA GLY A 46 -4.01 -11.12 1.96
C GLY A 46 -4.33 -12.34 2.79
N GLY A 47 -4.54 -13.46 2.10
CA GLY A 47 -4.98 -14.72 2.69
C GLY A 47 -6.46 -14.99 2.42
N PRO A 48 -6.89 -16.27 2.31
CA PRO A 48 -8.32 -16.54 2.23
C PRO A 48 -8.94 -15.98 3.51
N LEU A 49 -9.94 -15.10 3.36
CA LEU A 49 -10.92 -14.76 4.39
C LEU A 49 -11.67 -16.05 4.79
N ARG A 50 -10.98 -17.00 5.44
CA ARG A 50 -11.60 -18.14 6.07
C ARG A 50 -12.19 -17.60 7.35
N LEU A 51 -13.37 -17.01 7.19
CA LEU A 51 -14.44 -16.92 8.15
C LEU A 51 -14.05 -17.50 9.53
N ALA A 52 -13.33 -16.74 10.33
CA ALA A 52 -13.25 -17.03 11.75
C ALA A 52 -14.58 -16.56 12.31
N GLU A 53 -15.47 -17.50 12.62
CA GLU A 53 -16.87 -17.32 13.02
C GLU A 53 -17.05 -16.61 14.39
N PHE A 54 -16.15 -15.70 14.78
CA PHE A 54 -16.19 -14.98 16.06
C PHE A 54 -16.12 -13.45 15.87
N PRO A 55 -17.25 -12.72 16.07
CA PRO A 55 -17.39 -11.29 15.80
C PRO A 55 -16.39 -10.32 16.47
N PRO A 56 -15.88 -10.53 17.71
CA PRO A 56 -14.99 -9.54 18.33
C PRO A 56 -13.55 -9.59 17.82
N VAL A 57 -13.13 -10.68 17.17
CA VAL A 57 -11.77 -10.86 16.64
C VAL A 57 -11.61 -10.16 15.28
N HIS A 58 -12.66 -10.15 14.47
CA HIS A 58 -12.68 -9.50 13.14
C HIS A 58 -12.33 -8.00 13.20
N ARG A 59 -12.67 -7.32 14.29
CA ARG A 59 -12.48 -5.86 14.41
C ARG A 59 -11.04 -5.44 14.71
N PHE A 60 -10.19 -6.39 15.13
CA PHE A 60 -8.78 -6.14 15.46
C PHE A 60 -7.79 -6.87 14.53
N PHE A 61 -8.24 -7.90 13.82
CA PHE A 61 -7.39 -8.84 13.08
C PHE A 61 -7.73 -8.95 11.58
N GLY A 62 -8.37 -7.95 10.98
CA GLY A 62 -8.33 -7.83 9.51
C GLY A 62 -6.85 -7.92 9.11
N GLU A 63 -6.48 -8.92 8.32
CA GLU A 63 -5.12 -9.42 8.17
C GLU A 63 -4.23 -8.37 7.45
N HIS A 64 -3.87 -7.30 8.17
CA HIS A 64 -2.93 -6.29 7.72
C HIS A 64 -1.57 -6.94 7.62
N ARG A 65 -1.20 -7.28 6.40
CA ARG A 65 0.10 -7.86 6.08
C ARG A 65 1.12 -6.75 5.91
N PHE A 66 2.38 -7.17 5.93
CA PHE A 66 3.46 -6.27 5.58
C PHE A 66 3.30 -5.84 4.11
N PRO A 67 3.54 -4.55 3.77
CA PRO A 67 3.43 -4.06 2.39
C PRO A 67 4.22 -4.89 1.39
N GLY A 68 3.57 -5.29 0.29
CA GLY A 68 4.13 -6.12 -0.78
C GLY A 68 4.14 -7.61 -0.49
N VAL A 69 3.43 -8.07 0.55
CA VAL A 69 3.31 -9.49 0.95
C VAL A 69 1.86 -9.98 0.86
N GLY A 70 0.90 -9.08 0.78
CA GLY A 70 -0.51 -9.38 0.52
C GLY A 70 -0.83 -9.41 -0.98
N ASP A 71 -2.13 -9.39 -1.25
CA ASP A 71 -2.75 -9.57 -2.55
C ASP A 71 -3.15 -8.22 -3.19
N LEU A 72 -2.94 -7.10 -2.51
CA LEU A 72 -3.26 -5.77 -3.04
C LEU A 72 -2.18 -5.28 -4.01
N ALA A 73 -2.61 -4.55 -5.06
CA ALA A 73 -1.74 -3.93 -6.06
C ALA A 73 -0.99 -2.69 -5.53
N LEU A 74 -0.33 -2.80 -4.38
CA LEU A 74 0.35 -1.70 -3.70
C LEU A 74 1.58 -1.21 -4.46
N SER A 75 2.30 -2.09 -5.16
CA SER A 75 3.43 -1.69 -6.00
C SER A 75 2.97 -0.78 -7.13
N GLU A 76 1.88 -1.13 -7.80
CA GLU A 76 1.30 -0.35 -8.89
C GLU A 76 0.80 1.01 -8.40
N LEU A 77 0.12 1.04 -7.25
CA LEU A 77 -0.29 2.28 -6.61
C LEU A 77 0.91 3.19 -6.29
N LEU A 78 1.97 2.66 -5.69
CA LEU A 78 3.15 3.44 -5.33
C LEU A 78 3.92 3.93 -6.56
N THR A 79 4.00 3.13 -7.62
CA THR A 79 4.58 3.56 -8.90
C THR A 79 3.74 4.66 -9.55
N ASP A 80 2.41 4.53 -9.57
CA ASP A 80 1.52 5.57 -10.10
C ASP A 80 1.69 6.88 -9.33
N LEU A 81 1.71 6.81 -7.98
CA LEU A 81 1.97 7.97 -7.11
C LEU A 81 3.33 8.61 -7.42
N GLY A 82 4.41 7.83 -7.48
CA GLY A 82 5.76 8.33 -7.73
C GLY A 82 5.98 8.87 -9.14
N SER A 83 5.16 8.45 -10.11
CA SER A 83 5.16 8.98 -11.49
C SER A 83 4.26 10.21 -11.70
N SER A 84 3.51 10.60 -10.66
CA SER A 84 2.57 11.72 -10.70
C SER A 84 3.09 12.92 -9.92
N ASP A 85 2.36 14.05 -9.97
CA ASP A 85 2.65 15.25 -9.16
C ASP A 85 2.18 15.11 -7.69
N TYR A 86 1.90 13.88 -7.22
CA TYR A 86 1.49 13.64 -5.84
C TYR A 86 2.62 13.94 -4.87
N ALA A 87 2.51 15.09 -4.19
CA ALA A 87 3.49 15.58 -3.21
C ALA A 87 3.01 15.49 -1.75
N SER A 88 1.94 14.71 -1.50
CA SER A 88 1.32 14.58 -0.17
C SER A 88 1.77 13.31 0.57
N LEU A 89 1.20 13.04 1.75
CA LEU A 89 1.69 11.99 2.65
C LEU A 89 1.32 10.58 2.18
N VAL A 90 2.19 9.61 2.49
CA VAL A 90 1.86 8.18 2.49
C VAL A 90 2.13 7.66 3.90
N THR A 91 1.05 7.28 4.58
CA THR A 91 1.06 6.79 5.96
C THR A 91 1.08 5.27 5.96
N LEU A 92 2.12 4.66 6.53
CA LEU A 92 2.21 3.21 6.67
C LEU A 92 1.37 2.75 7.87
N GLU A 93 0.34 1.94 7.62
CA GLU A 93 -0.51 1.34 8.64
C GLU A 93 -0.18 -0.15 8.80
N VAL A 94 0.33 -0.51 9.97
CA VAL A 94 0.79 -1.87 10.29
C VAL A 94 0.29 -2.31 11.67
N THR A 95 0.05 -3.60 11.83
CA THR A 95 -0.33 -4.16 13.12
C THR A 95 0.88 -4.32 14.04
N PRO A 96 0.69 -4.27 15.37
CA PRO A 96 1.76 -4.56 16.32
C PRO A 96 2.45 -5.91 16.10
N TRP A 97 1.72 -6.90 15.56
CA TRP A 97 2.24 -8.23 15.24
C TRP A 97 3.18 -8.21 14.03
N SER A 98 2.83 -7.53 12.94
CA SER A 98 3.65 -7.54 11.72
C SER A 98 5.01 -6.85 11.92
N VAL A 99 5.11 -5.95 12.90
CA VAL A 99 6.37 -5.28 13.27
C VAL A 99 7.07 -5.85 14.49
N HIS A 100 6.50 -6.87 15.15
CA HIS A 100 6.99 -7.41 16.42
C HIS A 100 7.18 -6.31 17.48
N ALA A 101 6.10 -5.59 17.80
CA ALA A 101 6.11 -4.38 18.63
C ALA A 101 6.79 -4.54 20.01
N TRP A 102 6.87 -5.77 20.52
CA TRP A 102 7.49 -6.10 21.81
C TRP A 102 9.03 -6.07 21.79
N TRP A 103 9.66 -5.90 20.63
CA TRP A 103 11.12 -5.84 20.50
C TRP A 103 11.57 -4.64 19.63
N PRO A 104 12.04 -3.53 20.22
CA PRO A 104 12.35 -2.30 19.48
C PRO A 104 13.35 -2.45 18.32
N PRO A 105 14.44 -3.25 18.43
CA PRO A 105 15.29 -3.58 17.29
C PRO A 105 14.54 -4.24 16.13
N ALA A 106 13.57 -5.14 16.39
CA ALA A 106 12.75 -5.70 15.32
C ALA A 106 11.86 -4.65 14.69
N VAL A 107 11.17 -3.82 15.48
CA VAL A 107 10.33 -2.73 14.95
C VAL A 107 11.13 -1.85 14.00
N ARG A 108 12.32 -1.42 14.40
CA ARG A 108 13.21 -0.60 13.56
C ARG A 108 13.57 -1.30 12.25
N ARG A 109 13.93 -2.59 12.29
CA ARG A 109 14.25 -3.37 11.08
C ARG A 109 13.05 -3.49 10.14
N HIS A 110 11.86 -3.80 10.67
CA HIS A 110 10.65 -3.98 9.86
C HIS A 110 10.22 -2.65 9.22
N LEU A 111 10.18 -1.55 9.99
CA LEU A 111 9.84 -0.24 9.46
C LEU A 111 10.86 0.27 8.44
N ALA A 112 12.17 0.04 8.67
CA ALA A 112 13.20 0.38 7.71
C ALA A 112 13.02 -0.38 6.39
N ARG A 113 12.74 -1.69 6.46
CA ARG A 113 12.44 -2.52 5.29
C ARG A 113 11.20 -2.04 4.53
N ALA A 114 10.13 -1.70 5.25
CA ALA A 114 8.88 -1.21 4.64
C ALA A 114 9.14 0.10 3.90
N ARG A 115 9.81 1.05 4.55
CA ARG A 115 10.18 2.33 3.94
C ARG A 115 11.06 2.14 2.71
N GLN A 116 12.07 1.27 2.77
CA GLN A 116 12.94 0.98 1.63
C GLN A 116 12.16 0.46 0.43
N TRP A 117 11.25 -0.49 0.66
CA TRP A 117 10.38 -1.03 -0.37
C TRP A 117 9.46 0.05 -0.96
N MET A 118 8.81 0.86 -0.10
CA MET A 118 7.93 1.95 -0.55
C MET A 118 8.68 2.96 -1.43
N VAL A 119 9.89 3.36 -1.02
CA VAL A 119 10.74 4.29 -1.79
C VAL A 119 11.17 3.67 -3.11
N GLN A 120 11.50 2.36 -3.13
CA GLN A 120 11.89 1.67 -4.35
C GLN A 120 10.74 1.62 -5.37
N MET A 121 9.52 1.31 -4.93
CA MET A 121 8.35 1.24 -5.82
C MET A 121 7.94 2.61 -6.33
N ALA A 122 8.03 3.65 -5.50
CA ALA A 122 7.75 5.03 -5.91
C ALA A 122 8.85 5.61 -6.83
N GLY A 123 10.12 5.26 -6.61
CA GLY A 123 11.25 5.74 -7.42
C GLY A 123 11.48 4.97 -8.73
N GLY A 124 10.66 3.94 -9.02
CA GLY A 124 10.89 2.92 -10.04
C GLY A 124 10.98 3.36 -11.51
N ASN A 125 10.93 4.65 -11.82
CA ASN A 125 11.06 5.18 -13.18
C ASN A 125 12.37 5.95 -13.46
N ALA A 126 13.35 5.94 -12.55
CA ALA A 126 14.64 6.60 -12.79
C ALA A 126 15.74 5.70 -13.40
N GLY A 127 15.43 4.50 -13.92
CA GLY A 127 16.48 3.67 -14.53
C GLY A 127 16.17 2.24 -14.95
N SER A 128 15.01 1.95 -15.55
CA SER A 128 14.78 0.66 -16.20
C SER A 128 14.92 0.75 -17.72
N SER A 129 16.16 0.87 -18.20
CA SER A 129 16.52 0.25 -19.48
C SER A 129 16.58 -1.26 -19.23
N ALA A 130 15.73 -2.02 -19.91
CA ALA A 130 15.66 -3.47 -19.80
C ALA A 130 17.05 -4.14 -19.92
N PRO A 131 17.41 -5.12 -19.07
CA PRO A 131 18.53 -5.99 -19.38
C PRO A 131 18.12 -6.86 -20.57
N GLY A 132 18.79 -6.64 -21.69
CA GLY A 132 18.66 -7.45 -22.89
C GLY A 132 18.85 -8.93 -22.58
N SER A 133 18.11 -9.75 -23.31
CA SER A 133 18.25 -11.20 -23.41
C SER A 133 19.72 -11.61 -23.57
N GLY A 134 20.35 -12.01 -22.47
CA GLY A 134 21.68 -12.59 -22.43
C GLY A 134 21.56 -14.09 -22.20
N THR A 135 21.79 -14.85 -23.27
CA THR A 135 21.92 -16.31 -23.34
C THR A 135 22.82 -16.86 -22.22
N LEU A 136 22.35 -17.88 -21.50
CA LEU A 136 23.21 -18.69 -20.63
C LEU A 136 24.17 -19.53 -21.51
N PRO A 137 25.50 -19.46 -21.34
CA PRO A 137 26.36 -20.50 -21.87
C PRO A 137 26.37 -21.67 -20.88
N GLY A 138 26.01 -22.85 -21.38
CA GLY A 138 26.23 -24.09 -20.67
C GLY A 138 27.71 -24.45 -20.66
N VAL A 139 28.20 -24.91 -19.51
CA VAL A 139 28.74 -26.26 -19.22
C VAL A 139 29.00 -26.35 -17.73
#